data_AF-A0A3B0XTV1-F1
#
_entry.id   AF-A0A3B0XTV1-F1
#
_cell.length_a   1.000
_cell.length_b   1.000
_cell.length_c   1.000
_cell.angle_alpha   90.00
_cell.angle_beta   90.00
_cell.angle_gamma   90.00
#
_symmetry.space_group_name_H-M   'P 1'
#
loop_
_entity.id
_entity.type
_entity.pdbx_description
1 polymer ?
#
loop_
_entity_poly.entity_id
_entity_poly.type
_entity_poly.pdbx_seq_one_letter_code
_entity_poly.pdbx_strand_id
1 'polypeptide(L)'
;MNKVLEPVENTLTGDQLSWKVLGNSPLASSRTDDIWFFDEQNGWLVNSSGYVCKTTDAGNCWQPKFYLCPGSTGKPYLRCMGWASPQVGWFGSVTGIGDDGLKNPDNYLNTLLHQTRDGGETWQPVLNLPRATSAGICGFYAVNEQVAYGAGTNDPGLPGPTVIKTLDG
;
A
#
# COMPACT_ATOMS: atom_id res chain seq x y z
N MET A 1 -8.97 1.73 30.62
CA MET A 1 -10.34 1.86 30.11
C MET A 1 -10.28 2.66 28.81
N ASN A 2 -10.42 2.00 27.67
CA ASN A 2 -10.47 2.70 26.38
C ASN A 2 -11.87 3.27 26.18
N LYS A 3 -11.96 4.59 26.14
CA LYS A 3 -13.21 5.31 25.89
C LYS A 3 -13.54 5.13 24.40
N VAL A 4 -14.54 4.31 24.11
CA VAL A 4 -15.14 4.26 22.76
C VAL A 4 -15.71 5.65 22.50
N LEU A 5 -15.21 6.34 21.49
CA LEU A 5 -15.78 7.61 21.05
C LEU A 5 -17.06 7.29 20.29
N GLU A 6 -18.21 7.69 20.83
CA GLU A 6 -19.47 7.62 20.09
C GLU A 6 -19.45 8.61 18.92
N PRO A 7 -20.06 8.27 17.77
CA PRO A 7 -20.06 9.15 16.63
C PRO A 7 -20.94 10.37 16.93
N VAL A 8 -20.36 11.57 16.83
CA VAL A 8 -21.12 12.82 16.87
C VAL A 8 -21.81 12.98 15.52
N GLU A 9 -23.12 12.75 15.48
CA GLU A 9 -23.94 13.09 14.31
C GLU A 9 -24.09 14.62 14.23
N ASN A 10 -23.46 15.23 13.23
CA ASN A 10 -23.74 16.63 12.89
C ASN A 10 -25.14 16.70 12.27
N THR A 11 -26.07 17.43 12.89
CA THR A 11 -27.36 17.78 12.30
C THR A 11 -27.17 18.82 11.20
N LEU A 12 -27.04 18.36 9.95
CA LEU A 12 -26.77 19.21 8.80
C LEU A 12 -28.07 19.72 8.15
N THR A 13 -28.23 21.04 8.07
CA THR A 13 -29.09 21.68 7.07
C THR A 13 -28.50 21.45 5.68
N GLY A 14 -29.34 21.27 4.65
CA GLY A 14 -28.94 20.84 3.30
C GLY A 14 -27.75 21.60 2.70
N ASP A 15 -26.97 20.86 1.90
CA ASP A 15 -25.76 21.22 1.13
C ASP A 15 -24.39 21.16 1.82
N GLN A 16 -24.27 20.57 3.02
CA GLN A 16 -22.96 20.39 3.65
C GLN A 16 -22.40 18.97 3.41
N LEU A 17 -21.16 18.90 2.89
CA LEU A 17 -20.39 17.67 2.78
C LEU A 17 -20.26 17.01 4.15
N SER A 18 -20.62 15.74 4.25
CA SER A 18 -20.48 14.96 5.49
C SER A 18 -19.31 13.98 5.39
N TRP A 19 -18.56 13.87 6.48
CA TRP A 19 -17.44 12.93 6.63
C TRP A 19 -17.70 12.08 7.88
N LYS A 20 -17.47 10.77 7.78
CA LYS A 20 -17.69 9.81 8.87
C LYS A 20 -16.45 8.97 9.11
N VAL A 21 -16.07 8.84 10.38
CA VAL A 21 -15.06 7.86 10.79
C VAL A 21 -15.66 6.47 10.73
N LEU A 22 -15.03 5.57 9.97
CA LEU A 22 -15.38 4.15 9.93
C LEU A 22 -14.67 3.41 11.09
N GLY A 23 -15.45 2.86 12.02
CA GLY A 23 -14.94 2.17 13.23
C GLY A 23 -14.39 0.77 12.99
N ASN A 24 -14.43 0.28 11.76
CA ASN A 24 -14.15 -1.08 11.32
C ASN A 24 -12.94 -1.16 10.37
N SER A 25 -12.08 -0.14 10.37
CA SER A 25 -10.83 -0.17 9.61
C SER A 25 -9.89 -1.29 10.12
N PRO A 26 -9.15 -1.97 9.22
CA PRO A 26 -8.18 -2.99 9.63
C PRO A 26 -7.12 -2.42 10.59
N LEU A 27 -6.76 -3.22 11.59
CA LEU A 27 -5.76 -2.82 12.59
C LEU A 27 -4.41 -2.54 11.94
N ALA A 28 -3.92 -1.32 12.15
CA ALA A 28 -2.60 -0.87 11.77
C ALA A 28 -1.77 -0.54 13.01
N SER A 29 -0.49 -0.88 13.00
CA SER A 29 0.47 -0.55 14.06
C SER A 29 0.74 0.96 14.18
N SER A 30 0.47 1.71 13.11
CA SER A 30 0.70 3.14 12.99
C SER A 30 -0.30 3.82 12.06
N ARG A 31 -0.41 3.39 10.79
CA ARG A 31 -1.32 4.01 9.81
C ARG A 31 -1.82 3.00 8.77
N THR A 32 -3.01 3.28 8.27
CA THR A 32 -3.49 2.76 6.98
C THR A 32 -2.99 3.73 5.92
N ASP A 33 -2.08 3.27 5.08
CA ASP A 33 -1.19 4.14 4.32
C ASP A 33 -1.77 4.60 2.99
N ASP A 34 -2.50 3.70 2.32
CA ASP A 34 -3.07 3.96 1.02
C ASP A 34 -4.33 3.12 0.80
N ILE A 35 -5.19 3.60 -0.10
CA ILE A 35 -6.50 3.02 -0.38
C ILE A 35 -6.86 3.26 -1.85
N TRP A 36 -7.50 2.27 -2.47
CA TRP A 36 -7.94 2.33 -3.86
C TRP A 36 -9.35 1.78 -4.02
N PHE A 37 -10.20 2.45 -4.79
CA PHE A 37 -11.53 1.97 -5.14
C PHE A 37 -11.72 1.94 -6.66
N PHE A 38 -12.33 0.88 -7.16
CA PHE A 38 -12.70 0.75 -8.58
C PHE A 38 -14.10 1.30 -8.86
N ASP A 39 -14.97 1.18 -7.86
CA ASP A 39 -16.33 1.68 -7.84
C ASP A 39 -16.70 1.97 -6.38
N GLU A 40 -17.95 2.34 -6.11
CA GLU A 40 -18.41 2.71 -4.77
C GLU A 40 -18.37 1.56 -3.74
N GLN A 41 -18.28 0.30 -4.18
CA GLN A 41 -18.38 -0.89 -3.34
C GLN A 41 -17.04 -1.62 -3.20
N ASN A 42 -16.25 -1.67 -4.28
CA ASN A 42 -15.09 -2.53 -4.41
C ASN A 42 -13.81 -1.73 -4.23
N GLY A 43 -13.10 -2.01 -3.13
CA GLY A 43 -11.88 -1.30 -2.78
C GLY A 43 -10.85 -2.15 -2.08
N TRP A 44 -9.66 -1.57 -1.94
CA TRP A 44 -8.49 -2.17 -1.33
C TRP A 44 -7.75 -1.16 -0.48
N LEU A 45 -7.03 -1.63 0.51
CA LEU A 45 -6.10 -0.81 1.30
C LEU A 45 -4.84 -1.58 1.66
N VAL A 46 -3.81 -0.83 2.03
CA VAL A 46 -2.60 -1.36 2.66
C VAL A 46 -2.33 -0.64 3.99
N ASN A 47 -1.68 -1.31 4.93
CA ASN A 47 -1.38 -0.70 6.22
C ASN A 47 0.00 -1.09 6.80
N SER A 48 0.39 -0.34 7.81
CA SER A 48 1.68 -0.46 8.51
C SER A 48 1.89 -1.76 9.27
N SER A 49 0.84 -2.58 9.43
CA SER A 49 0.94 -3.91 10.02
C SER A 49 1.24 -4.98 8.98
N GLY A 50 1.42 -4.62 7.70
CA GLY A 50 1.76 -5.56 6.65
C GLY A 50 0.57 -6.17 5.92
N TYR A 51 -0.65 -5.67 6.15
CA TYR A 51 -1.85 -6.23 5.52
C TYR A 51 -2.22 -5.51 4.24
N VAL A 52 -2.60 -6.29 3.23
CA VAL A 52 -3.41 -5.86 2.08
C VAL A 52 -4.82 -6.39 2.30
N CYS A 53 -5.80 -5.49 2.37
CA CYS A 53 -7.20 -5.85 2.64
C CYS A 53 -8.11 -5.42 1.50
N LYS A 54 -9.18 -6.17 1.27
CA LYS A 54 -10.22 -5.91 0.28
C LYS A 54 -11.57 -5.65 0.95
N THR A 55 -12.35 -4.76 0.39
CA THR A 55 -13.79 -4.61 0.66
C THR A 55 -14.58 -4.81 -0.63
N THR A 56 -15.79 -5.34 -0.50
CA THR A 56 -16.80 -5.44 -1.56
C THR A 56 -18.12 -4.83 -1.12
N ASP A 57 -18.11 -4.07 -0.02
CA ASP A 57 -19.29 -3.51 0.65
C ASP A 57 -19.04 -2.07 1.12
N ALA A 58 -18.32 -1.29 0.30
CA ALA A 58 -18.02 0.13 0.52
C ALA A 58 -17.23 0.41 1.82
N GLY A 59 -16.41 -0.55 2.24
CA GLY A 59 -15.60 -0.44 3.44
C GLY A 59 -16.35 -0.74 4.74
N ASN A 60 -17.54 -1.36 4.70
CA ASN A 60 -18.25 -1.87 5.88
C ASN A 60 -17.61 -3.15 6.44
N CYS A 61 -16.90 -3.90 5.62
CA CYS A 61 -16.08 -5.03 6.00
C CYS A 61 -14.80 -5.06 5.16
N TRP A 62 -13.68 -5.37 5.82
CA TRP A 62 -12.37 -5.49 5.19
C TRP A 62 -11.80 -6.88 5.45
N GLN A 63 -11.56 -7.62 4.37
CA GLN A 63 -11.02 -8.98 4.40
C GLN A 63 -9.53 -8.95 4.08
N PRO A 64 -8.65 -9.51 4.94
CA PRO A 64 -7.24 -9.68 4.62
C PRO A 64 -7.08 -10.61 3.41
N LYS A 65 -6.33 -10.16 2.40
CA LYS A 65 -6.04 -10.93 1.18
C LYS A 65 -4.55 -11.28 1.05
N PHE A 66 -3.68 -10.48 1.66
CA PHE A 66 -2.26 -10.75 1.72
C PHE A 66 -1.67 -10.20 3.03
N TYR A 67 -0.59 -10.84 3.50
CA TYR A 67 0.14 -10.42 4.68
C TYR A 67 1.64 -10.51 4.42
N LEU A 68 2.32 -9.37 4.54
CA LEU A 68 3.77 -9.27 4.52
C LEU A 68 4.26 -8.98 5.93
N CYS A 69 4.90 -9.96 6.56
CA CYS A 69 5.36 -9.84 7.94
C CYS A 69 6.32 -8.64 8.12
N PRO A 70 6.01 -7.65 8.99
CA PRO A 70 6.91 -6.52 9.23
C PRO A 70 8.30 -6.91 9.78
N GLY A 71 8.42 -8.11 10.37
CA GLY A 71 9.67 -8.68 10.85
C GLY A 71 10.46 -9.47 9.79
N SER A 72 9.98 -9.56 8.55
CA SER A 72 10.70 -10.22 7.46
C SER A 72 11.95 -9.45 7.03
N THR A 73 12.83 -10.09 6.25
CA THR A 73 14.06 -9.46 5.72
C THR A 73 13.71 -8.18 4.96
N GLY A 74 14.48 -7.12 5.20
CA GLY A 74 14.18 -5.79 4.69
C GLY A 74 13.12 -5.03 5.49
N LYS A 75 12.57 -5.59 6.58
CA LYS A 75 11.64 -4.94 7.52
C LYS A 75 10.60 -4.05 6.81
N PRO A 76 9.80 -4.65 5.91
CA PRO A 76 8.95 -3.88 5.02
C PRO A 76 7.84 -3.17 5.77
N TYR A 77 7.52 -2.00 5.25
CA TYR A 77 6.45 -1.16 5.68
C TYR A 77 5.59 -0.82 4.47
N LEU A 78 4.40 -1.41 4.34
CA LEU A 78 3.53 -1.16 3.18
C LEU A 78 3.12 0.31 3.16
N ARG A 79 3.30 0.95 2.00
CA ARG A 79 3.31 2.41 1.91
C ARG A 79 2.38 2.97 0.85
N CYS A 80 2.25 2.29 -0.28
CA CYS A 80 1.42 2.77 -1.37
C CYS A 80 0.81 1.60 -2.13
N MET A 81 -0.23 1.90 -2.90
CA MET A 81 -0.80 0.98 -3.87
C MET A 81 -1.29 1.70 -5.13
N GLY A 82 -1.35 0.97 -6.23
CA GLY A 82 -1.88 1.48 -7.49
C GLY A 82 -2.38 0.34 -8.37
N TRP A 83 -3.47 0.58 -9.08
CA TRP A 83 -4.08 -0.43 -9.95
C TRP A 83 -4.21 0.08 -11.38
N ALA A 84 -3.94 -0.80 -12.35
CA ALA A 84 -4.16 -0.55 -13.76
C ALA A 84 -5.57 -0.97 -14.19
N SER A 85 -6.10 -2.01 -13.55
CA SER A 85 -7.41 -2.61 -13.81
C SER A 85 -7.87 -3.39 -12.57
N PRO A 86 -9.09 -3.94 -12.55
CA PRO A 86 -9.51 -4.85 -11.49
C PRO A 86 -8.68 -6.15 -11.39
N GLN A 87 -7.84 -6.47 -12.38
CA GLN A 87 -7.00 -7.67 -12.40
C GLN A 87 -5.53 -7.39 -12.10
N VAL A 88 -5.00 -6.25 -12.55
CA VAL A 88 -3.57 -5.93 -12.45
C VAL A 88 -3.34 -4.74 -11.52
N GLY A 89 -2.52 -4.95 -10.49
CA GLY A 89 -2.18 -3.92 -9.52
C GLY A 89 -0.87 -4.19 -8.79
N TRP A 90 -0.43 -3.18 -8.03
CA TRP A 90 0.81 -3.19 -7.29
C TRP A 90 0.63 -2.59 -5.91
N PHE A 91 1.47 -3.03 -4.97
CA PHE A 91 1.71 -2.29 -3.73
C PHE A 91 3.21 -2.16 -3.49
N GLY A 92 3.61 -1.00 -2.99
CA GLY A 92 4.99 -0.67 -2.65
C GLY A 92 5.19 -0.56 -1.15
N SER A 93 6.43 -0.81 -0.72
CA SER A 93 6.87 -0.72 0.68
C SER A 93 8.00 0.29 0.82
N VAL A 94 8.25 0.74 2.05
CA VAL A 94 9.55 1.25 2.48
C VAL A 94 10.26 0.15 3.27
N THR A 95 11.55 -0.04 3.06
CA THR A 95 12.33 -1.17 3.58
C THR A 95 13.63 -0.71 4.24
N GLY A 96 14.15 -1.52 5.14
CA GLY A 96 15.45 -1.39 5.79
C GLY A 96 15.62 -0.18 6.70
N ILE A 97 14.52 0.45 7.13
CA ILE A 97 14.57 1.53 8.12
C ILE A 97 15.32 1.04 9.37
N GLY A 98 16.45 1.69 9.69
CA GLY A 98 17.30 1.34 10.83
C GLY A 98 18.08 0.04 10.67
N ASP A 99 18.29 -0.44 9.44
CA ASP A 99 19.02 -1.67 9.10
C ASP A 99 20.33 -1.36 8.36
N ASP A 100 21.44 -1.95 8.79
CA ASP A 100 22.75 -1.79 8.13
C ASP A 100 22.87 -2.60 6.83
N GLY A 101 21.93 -3.53 6.60
CA GLY A 101 21.76 -4.36 5.41
C GLY A 101 21.21 -3.64 4.18
N LEU A 102 20.86 -2.35 4.27
CA LEU A 102 20.46 -1.49 3.14
C LEU A 102 21.49 -1.37 2.01
N LYS A 103 22.71 -1.83 2.26
CA LYS A 103 23.83 -1.78 1.31
C LYS A 103 23.68 -2.74 0.12
N ASN A 104 22.73 -3.69 0.18
CA ASN A 104 22.45 -4.60 -0.95
C ASN A 104 20.95 -4.59 -1.31
N PRO A 105 20.56 -4.14 -2.52
CA PRO A 105 19.20 -4.26 -3.01
C PRO A 105 18.58 -5.65 -2.89
N ASP A 106 19.36 -6.71 -3.07
CA ASP A 106 18.88 -8.10 -2.99
C ASP A 106 18.23 -8.42 -1.63
N ASN A 107 18.57 -7.68 -0.57
CA ASN A 107 18.01 -7.86 0.77
C ASN A 107 16.55 -7.38 0.89
N TYR A 108 16.11 -6.45 0.03
CA TYR A 108 14.78 -5.86 0.11
C TYR A 108 13.93 -6.04 -1.15
N LEU A 109 14.48 -6.51 -2.27
CA LEU A 109 13.69 -6.71 -3.51
C LEU A 109 12.50 -7.66 -3.31
N ASN A 110 12.63 -8.67 -2.45
CA ASN A 110 11.53 -9.59 -2.13
C ASN A 110 10.37 -8.94 -1.37
N THR A 111 10.57 -7.74 -0.82
CA THR A 111 9.59 -7.09 0.06
C THR A 111 9.23 -5.65 -0.38
N LEU A 112 9.94 -5.11 -1.36
CA LEU A 112 9.84 -3.71 -1.81
C LEU A 112 8.62 -3.41 -2.69
N LEU A 113 8.35 -4.25 -3.70
CA LEU A 113 7.25 -4.07 -4.64
C LEU A 113 6.64 -5.43 -4.92
N HIS A 114 5.32 -5.51 -4.89
CA HIS A 114 4.60 -6.71 -5.32
C HIS A 114 3.58 -6.36 -6.38
N GLN A 115 3.28 -7.33 -7.24
CA GLN A 115 2.29 -7.26 -8.30
C GLN A 115 1.25 -8.37 -8.10
N THR A 116 0.01 -8.06 -8.44
CA THR A 116 -1.02 -9.04 -8.74
C THR A 116 -1.42 -8.95 -10.22
N ARG A 117 -1.82 -10.08 -10.80
CA ARG A 117 -2.41 -10.18 -12.14
C ARG A 117 -3.72 -10.98 -12.14
N ASP A 118 -4.25 -11.28 -10.96
CA ASP A 118 -5.45 -12.08 -10.73
C ASP A 118 -6.44 -11.38 -9.80
N GLY A 119 -6.38 -10.04 -9.75
CA GLY A 119 -7.30 -9.24 -8.94
C GLY A 119 -7.04 -9.37 -7.44
N GLY A 120 -5.78 -9.60 -7.06
CA GLY A 120 -5.32 -9.68 -5.67
C GLY A 120 -5.64 -10.98 -4.96
N GLU A 121 -5.93 -12.06 -5.71
CA GLU A 121 -5.97 -13.42 -5.14
C GLU A 121 -4.56 -13.90 -4.82
N THR A 122 -3.57 -13.53 -5.64
CA THR A 122 -2.14 -13.71 -5.33
C THR A 122 -1.35 -12.43 -5.56
N TRP A 123 -0.28 -12.27 -4.77
CA TRP A 123 0.67 -11.17 -4.86
C TRP A 123 2.09 -11.74 -4.92
N GLN A 124 2.86 -11.31 -5.91
CA GLN A 124 4.22 -11.80 -6.16
C GLN A 124 5.22 -10.64 -6.12
N PRO A 125 6.43 -10.84 -5.56
CA PRO A 125 7.44 -9.79 -5.54
C PRO A 125 7.97 -9.49 -6.95
N VAL A 126 8.23 -8.20 -7.23
CA VAL A 126 8.87 -7.75 -8.47
C VAL A 126 10.38 -7.72 -8.27
N LEU A 127 11.06 -8.77 -8.75
CA LEU A 127 12.49 -9.02 -8.47
C LEU A 127 13.45 -8.42 -9.49
N ASN A 128 12.94 -7.92 -10.62
CA ASN A 128 13.72 -7.37 -11.73
C ASN A 128 13.81 -5.83 -11.71
N LEU A 129 13.60 -5.20 -10.56
CA LEU A 129 13.76 -3.75 -10.42
C LEU A 129 15.23 -3.34 -10.70
N PRO A 130 15.47 -2.16 -11.30
CA PRO A 130 16.82 -1.66 -11.51
C PRO A 130 17.60 -1.60 -10.19
N ARG A 131 18.89 -1.96 -10.20
CA ARG A 131 19.74 -1.95 -8.98
C ARG A 131 19.84 -0.57 -8.30
N ALA A 132 19.58 0.50 -9.06
CA ALA A 132 19.57 1.87 -8.55
C ALA A 132 18.25 2.26 -7.86
N THR A 133 17.24 1.38 -7.82
CA THR A 133 15.97 1.65 -7.15
C THR A 133 16.21 1.88 -5.66
N SER A 134 15.60 2.94 -5.11
CA SER A 134 15.68 3.19 -3.67
C SER A 134 15.00 2.09 -2.87
N ALA A 135 15.44 1.89 -1.62
CA ALA A 135 14.85 0.93 -0.68
C ALA A 135 13.43 1.31 -0.21
N GLY A 136 12.69 2.11 -0.97
CA GLY A 136 11.31 2.42 -0.71
C GLY A 136 10.59 2.93 -1.94
N ILE A 137 9.30 2.63 -2.03
CA ILE A 137 8.36 3.14 -3.02
C ILE A 137 7.22 3.82 -2.24
N CYS A 138 7.22 5.15 -2.23
CA CYS A 138 6.23 5.94 -1.48
C CYS A 138 4.99 6.31 -2.29
N GLY A 139 5.05 6.20 -3.61
CA GLY A 139 3.91 6.42 -4.49
C GLY A 139 4.00 5.52 -5.70
N PHE A 140 2.85 5.06 -6.17
CA PHE A 140 2.76 4.22 -7.36
C PHE A 140 1.56 4.64 -8.19
N TYR A 141 1.75 4.77 -9.50
CA TYR A 141 0.70 5.15 -10.43
C TYR A 141 0.77 4.29 -11.68
N ALA A 142 -0.31 3.57 -11.96
CA ALA A 142 -0.46 2.78 -13.17
C ALA A 142 -1.26 3.58 -14.20
N VAL A 143 -0.68 3.78 -15.39
CA VAL A 143 -1.36 4.37 -16.54
C VAL A 143 -2.25 3.34 -17.21
N ASN A 144 -1.76 2.10 -17.32
CA ASN A 144 -2.47 0.91 -17.79
C ASN A 144 -1.68 -0.35 -17.35
N GLU A 145 -2.09 -1.53 -17.80
CA GLU A 145 -1.50 -2.80 -17.35
C GLU A 145 -0.05 -3.03 -17.78
N GLN A 146 0.47 -2.23 -18.72
CA GLN A 146 1.86 -2.29 -19.19
C GLN A 146 2.70 -1.14 -18.65
N VAL A 147 2.11 0.04 -18.50
CA VAL A 147 2.83 1.27 -18.16
C VAL A 147 2.48 1.73 -16.75
N ALA A 148 3.45 1.67 -15.86
CA ALA A 148 3.34 2.17 -14.49
C ALA A 148 4.61 2.86 -14.02
N TYR A 149 4.48 3.71 -13.01
CA TYR A 149 5.54 4.52 -12.44
C TYR A 149 5.54 4.37 -10.91
N GLY A 150 6.73 4.21 -10.34
CA GLY A 150 6.95 4.24 -8.90
C GLY A 150 7.83 5.42 -8.52
N ALA A 151 7.48 6.12 -7.45
CA ALA A 151 8.30 7.16 -6.84
C ALA A 151 8.93 6.62 -5.56
N GLY A 152 10.21 6.90 -5.39
CA GLY A 152 11.05 6.39 -4.32
C GLY A 152 10.69 6.92 -2.93
N THR A 153 11.65 6.86 -2.01
CA THR A 153 11.49 7.34 -0.63
C THR A 153 12.07 8.74 -0.43
N ASN A 154 11.50 9.50 0.51
CA ASN A 154 12.09 10.76 1.03
C ASN A 154 12.83 10.55 2.35
N ASP A 155 12.97 9.30 2.81
CA ASP A 155 13.71 8.98 4.03
C ASP A 155 15.21 9.25 3.82
N PRO A 156 15.81 10.21 4.54
CA PRO A 156 17.21 10.56 4.39
C PRO A 156 18.18 9.44 4.82
N GLY A 157 17.69 8.42 5.52
CA GLY A 157 18.46 7.23 5.90
C GLY A 157 18.54 6.15 4.81
N LEU A 158 17.80 6.30 3.71
CA LEU A 158 17.74 5.35 2.60
C LEU A 158 18.45 5.91 1.35
N PRO A 159 18.82 5.07 0.36
CA PRO A 159 19.28 5.56 -0.93
C PRO A 159 18.29 6.60 -1.48
N GLY A 160 18.84 7.69 -2.03
CA GLY A 160 18.10 8.91 -2.36
C GLY A 160 16.89 8.71 -3.29
N PRO A 161 16.08 9.77 -3.48
CA PRO A 161 14.83 9.65 -4.22
C PRO A 161 15.08 9.17 -5.65
N THR A 162 14.32 8.16 -6.07
CA THR A 162 14.37 7.59 -7.42
C THR A 162 12.99 7.58 -8.04
N VAL A 163 12.92 7.52 -9.37
CA VAL A 163 11.69 7.23 -10.11
C VAL A 163 11.96 5.99 -10.94
N ILE A 164 11.08 5.01 -10.83
CA ILE A 164 11.10 3.79 -11.63
C ILE A 164 9.91 3.78 -12.59
N LYS A 165 10.06 3.07 -13.71
CA LYS A 165 9.04 2.93 -14.73
C LYS A 165 9.07 1.51 -15.30
N THR A 166 7.90 0.96 -15.56
CA THR A 166 7.70 -0.22 -16.41
C THR A 166 6.98 0.16 -17.71
N LEU A 167 7.21 -0.62 -18.76
CA LEU A 167 6.52 -0.53 -20.05
C LEU A 167 5.91 -1.87 -20.50
N ASP A 168 6.07 -2.91 -19.69
CA ASP A 168 5.68 -4.29 -19.98
C ASP A 168 4.92 -4.96 -18.80
N GLY A 169 4.59 -4.19 -17.77
CA GLY A 169 3.79 -4.61 -16.61
C GLY A 169 4.61 -5.21 -15.49
#